data_AF-A0A9W8QLC6-F1
#
_entry.id   AF-A0A9W8QLC6-F1
#
_cell.length_a   1.000
_cell.length_b   1.000
_cell.length_c   1.000
_cell.angle_alpha   90.00
_cell.angle_beta   90.00
_cell.angle_gamma   90.00
#
_symmetry.space_group_name_H-M   'P 1'
#
loop_
_entity.id
_entity.type
_entity.pdbx_description
1 polymer ?
#
loop_
_entity_poly.entity_id
_entity_poly.type
_entity_poly.pdbx_seq_one_letter_code
_entity_poly.pdbx_strand_id
1 'polypeptide(L)'
;MAALPIRPRPDEGTTRIVRAALISMVAFMLSIATFVQFTQIGIIHDQRCLQFLGRIMCSLSRLFFNHLIAEAVRERATPRKNDLVLGFAGLGIALRALTLLETGRRDMREPSIWELTTQMGMWLNSSWRERFDATYANLFLTGVITLGFMHIRGDEEVRGYVQRAYELFTGFYMRLLMTPWALFINPVPPMVTFVWRRVRRSRRRA
;
A
#
# COMPACT_ATOMS: atom_id res chain seq x y z
N MET A 1 38.70 66.70 6.99
CA MET A 1 38.23 65.46 6.32
C MET A 1 38.21 64.36 7.37
N ALA A 2 37.02 63.85 7.73
CA ALA A 2 36.88 62.79 8.72
C ALA A 2 37.25 61.44 8.08
N ALA A 3 38.19 60.72 8.69
CA ALA A 3 38.59 59.38 8.25
C ALA A 3 37.44 58.39 8.47
N LEU A 4 37.03 57.69 7.42
CA LEU A 4 36.04 56.61 7.49
C LEU A 4 36.57 55.47 8.38
N PRO A 5 35.73 54.86 9.24
CA PRO A 5 36.16 53.76 10.09
C PRO A 5 36.50 52.54 9.23
N ILE A 6 37.72 52.03 9.42
CA ILE A 6 38.22 50.80 8.81
C ILE A 6 37.30 49.66 9.26
N ARG A 7 36.57 49.04 8.32
CA ARG A 7 35.82 47.82 8.63
C ARG A 7 36.82 46.76 9.12
N PRO A 8 36.59 46.12 10.28
CA PRO A 8 37.47 45.06 10.74
C PRO A 8 37.50 43.95 9.69
N ARG A 9 38.70 43.54 9.27
CA ARG A 9 38.86 42.35 8.42
C ARG A 9 38.35 41.16 9.22
N PRO A 10 37.49 40.31 8.66
CA PRO A 10 36.97 39.16 9.37
C PRO A 10 38.14 38.22 9.75
N ASP A 11 38.28 37.95 11.03
CA ASP A 11 39.34 37.10 11.58
C ASP A 11 39.33 35.72 10.90
N GLU A 12 40.50 35.11 10.71
CA GLU A 12 40.63 33.79 10.06
C GLU A 12 39.82 32.68 10.77
N GLY A 13 39.61 32.82 12.09
CA GLY A 13 38.75 31.93 12.87
C GLY A 13 37.28 32.02 12.47
N THR A 14 36.78 33.25 12.26
CA THR A 14 35.39 33.54 11.89
C THR A 14 35.08 33.02 10.49
N THR A 15 36.02 33.13 9.55
CA THR A 15 35.87 32.60 8.18
C THR A 15 35.87 31.07 8.13
N ARG A 16 36.62 30.38 8.99
CA ARG A 16 36.57 28.91 9.10
C ARG A 16 35.25 28.39 9.65
N ILE A 17 34.72 29.02 10.71
CA ILE A 17 33.44 28.63 11.32
C ILE A 17 32.29 28.82 10.32
N VAL A 18 32.27 29.95 9.61
CA VAL A 18 31.25 30.24 8.58
C VAL A 18 31.33 29.22 7.44
N ARG A 19 32.54 28.84 6.99
CA ARG A 19 32.70 27.76 5.99
C ARG A 19 32.20 26.41 6.49
N ALA A 20 32.53 26.02 7.72
CA ALA A 20 32.08 24.75 8.29
C ALA A 20 30.55 24.69 8.45
N ALA A 21 29.94 25.80 8.87
CA ALA A 21 28.48 25.94 8.95
C ALA A 21 27.82 25.83 7.57
N LEU A 22 28.36 26.52 6.56
CA LEU A 22 27.89 26.42 5.16
C LEU A 22 28.00 25.00 4.61
N ILE A 23 29.12 24.31 4.84
CA ILE A 23 29.31 22.92 4.41
C ILE A 23 28.29 21.99 5.09
N SER A 24 28.06 22.18 6.39
CA SER A 24 27.09 21.39 7.15
C SER A 24 25.65 21.63 6.67
N MET A 25 25.32 22.88 6.35
CA MET A 25 24.02 23.26 5.79
C MET A 25 23.81 22.66 4.40
N VAL A 26 24.83 22.68 3.53
CA VAL A 26 24.78 22.04 2.20
C VAL A 26 24.63 20.52 2.33
N ALA A 27 25.37 19.88 3.24
CA ALA A 27 25.25 18.44 3.49
C ALA A 27 23.85 18.07 4.00
N PHE A 28 23.25 18.90 4.86
CA PHE A 28 21.89 18.72 5.35
C PHE A 28 20.84 18.91 4.24
N MET A 29 20.99 19.91 3.38
CA MET A 29 20.10 20.11 2.23
C MET A 29 20.19 18.94 1.23
N LEU A 30 21.39 18.39 1.00
CA LEU A 30 21.59 17.20 0.17
C LEU A 30 20.97 15.94 0.79
N SER A 31 21.02 15.78 2.13
CA SER A 31 20.39 14.64 2.79
C SER A 31 18.87 14.73 2.72
N ILE A 32 18.29 15.93 2.87
CA ILE A 32 16.86 16.17 2.62
C ILE A 32 16.50 15.88 1.17
N ALA A 33 17.25 16.40 0.20
CA ALA A 33 16.97 16.15 -1.22
C ALA A 33 17.03 14.66 -1.57
N THR A 34 18.03 13.94 -1.03
CA THR A 34 18.17 12.49 -1.21
C THR A 34 17.01 11.74 -0.55
N PHE A 35 16.59 12.17 0.66
CA PHE A 35 15.44 11.61 1.36
C PHE A 35 14.14 11.85 0.58
N VAL A 36 13.90 13.07 0.11
CA VAL A 36 12.74 13.44 -0.70
C VAL A 36 12.69 12.64 -1.99
N GLN A 37 13.80 12.53 -2.72
CA GLN A 37 13.90 11.71 -3.93
C GLN A 37 13.64 10.22 -3.63
N PHE A 38 14.23 9.68 -2.56
CA PHE A 38 13.99 8.29 -2.16
C PHE A 38 12.52 8.04 -1.82
N THR A 39 11.91 8.98 -1.10
CA THR A 39 10.49 8.92 -0.72
C THR A 39 9.59 9.00 -1.95
N GLN A 40 9.90 9.91 -2.89
CA GLN A 40 9.18 10.04 -4.16
C GLN A 40 9.30 8.79 -5.04
N ILE A 41 10.51 8.21 -5.14
CA ILE A 41 10.73 6.95 -5.86
C ILE A 41 9.91 5.82 -5.21
N GLY A 42 9.90 5.74 -3.88
CA GLY A 42 9.05 4.81 -3.14
C GLY A 42 7.57 5.01 -3.44
N ILE A 43 7.07 6.25 -3.43
CA ILE A 43 5.68 6.59 -3.75
C ILE A 43 5.30 6.16 -5.17
N ILE A 44 6.14 6.43 -6.17
CA ILE A 44 5.87 6.06 -7.56
C ILE A 44 5.89 4.53 -7.73
N HIS A 45 6.87 3.85 -7.12
CA HIS A 45 6.97 2.40 -7.18
C HIS A 45 5.79 1.73 -6.47
N ASP A 46 5.36 2.27 -5.32
CA ASP A 46 4.22 1.77 -4.57
C ASP A 46 2.92 1.99 -5.33
N GLN A 47 2.76 3.13 -6.00
CA GLN A 47 1.62 3.38 -6.86
C GLN A 47 1.55 2.36 -8.01
N ARG A 48 2.70 2.01 -8.62
CA ARG A 48 2.76 0.94 -9.63
C ARG A 48 2.45 -0.43 -9.03
N CYS A 49 2.97 -0.75 -7.83
CA CYS A 49 2.65 -1.98 -7.11
C CYS A 49 1.15 -2.08 -6.78
N LEU A 50 0.53 -0.97 -6.40
CA LEU A 50 -0.89 -0.92 -6.08
C LEU A 50 -1.76 -1.05 -7.32
N GLN A 51 -1.39 -0.44 -8.44
CA GLN A 51 -2.07 -0.62 -9.72
C GLN A 51 -1.93 -2.07 -10.21
N PHE A 52 -0.73 -2.64 -10.10
CA PHE A 52 -0.46 -4.05 -10.37
C PHE A 52 -1.32 -4.97 -9.51
N LEU A 53 -1.35 -4.73 -8.19
CA LEU A 53 -2.18 -5.48 -7.24
C LEU A 53 -3.66 -5.36 -7.57
N GLY A 54 -4.16 -4.13 -7.79
CA GLY A 54 -5.54 -3.87 -8.17
C GLY A 54 -5.94 -4.65 -9.41
N ARG A 55 -5.15 -4.55 -10.48
CA ARG A 55 -5.38 -5.26 -11.74
C ARG A 55 -5.43 -6.78 -11.56
N ILE A 56 -4.51 -7.35 -10.78
CA ILE A 56 -4.50 -8.79 -10.51
C ILE A 56 -5.75 -9.20 -9.75
N MET A 57 -6.05 -8.54 -8.63
CA MET A 57 -7.15 -8.92 -7.77
C MET A 57 -8.52 -8.71 -8.46
N CYS A 58 -8.68 -7.66 -9.26
CA CYS A 58 -9.85 -7.48 -10.11
C CYS A 58 -9.98 -8.60 -11.16
N SER A 59 -8.88 -9.05 -11.75
CA SER A 59 -8.87 -10.17 -12.70
C SER A 59 -9.23 -11.51 -12.04
N LEU A 60 -8.92 -11.67 -10.75
CA LEU A 60 -9.28 -12.85 -9.94
C LEU A 60 -10.71 -12.81 -9.40
N SER A 61 -11.46 -11.71 -9.57
CA SER A 61 -12.80 -11.53 -9.01
C SER A 61 -13.73 -12.72 -9.29
N ARG A 62 -13.70 -13.27 -10.51
CA ARG A 62 -14.48 -14.46 -10.88
C ARG A 62 -14.14 -15.69 -10.04
N LEU A 63 -12.86 -15.90 -9.72
CA LEU A 63 -12.43 -17.02 -8.88
C LEU A 63 -12.93 -16.85 -7.44
N PHE A 64 -12.88 -15.63 -6.90
CA PHE A 64 -13.41 -15.33 -5.57
C PHE A 64 -14.90 -15.63 -5.48
N PHE A 65 -15.70 -15.15 -6.46
CA PHE A 65 -17.14 -15.42 -6.48
C PHE A 65 -17.47 -16.90 -6.70
N ASN A 66 -16.75 -17.58 -7.60
CA ASN A 66 -16.97 -19.00 -7.83
C ASN A 66 -16.63 -19.86 -6.60
N HIS A 67 -15.58 -19.51 -5.86
CA HIS A 67 -15.23 -20.23 -4.64
C HIS A 67 -16.30 -20.05 -3.57
N LEU A 68 -16.78 -18.82 -3.37
CA LEU A 68 -17.83 -18.51 -2.41
C LEU A 68 -19.19 -19.16 -2.78
N ILE A 69 -19.53 -19.20 -4.07
CA ILE A 69 -20.71 -19.94 -4.57
C ILE A 69 -20.53 -21.45 -4.36
N ALA A 70 -19.35 -22.00 -4.66
CA ALA A 70 -19.07 -23.42 -4.46
C ALA A 70 -19.13 -23.82 -2.98
N GLU A 71 -18.65 -22.96 -2.09
CA GLU A 71 -18.75 -23.10 -0.64
C GLU A 71 -20.22 -23.09 -0.20
N ALA A 72 -21.02 -22.14 -0.69
CA ALA A 72 -22.47 -22.09 -0.47
C ALA A 72 -23.20 -23.37 -0.91
N VAL A 73 -22.79 -23.95 -2.04
CA VAL A 73 -23.38 -25.17 -2.60
C VAL A 73 -22.94 -26.41 -1.83
N ARG A 74 -21.68 -26.47 -1.39
CA ARG A 74 -21.16 -27.56 -0.54
C ARG A 74 -21.80 -27.55 0.84
N GLU A 75 -22.02 -26.35 1.40
CA GLU A 75 -22.64 -26.15 2.71
C GLU A 75 -24.17 -26.25 2.72
N ARG A 76 -24.81 -26.85 1.71
CA ARG A 76 -26.26 -27.16 1.69
C ARG A 76 -26.81 -27.89 2.94
N ALA A 77 -25.95 -28.25 3.91
CA ALA A 77 -26.31 -28.76 5.24
C ALA A 77 -26.70 -27.68 6.27
N THR A 78 -26.28 -26.41 6.13
CA THR A 78 -26.80 -25.18 6.76
C THR A 78 -25.71 -24.11 6.64
N PRO A 79 -25.62 -23.38 5.52
CA PRO A 79 -24.83 -22.16 5.55
C PRO A 79 -25.54 -21.25 6.56
N ARG A 80 -24.83 -20.72 7.54
CA ARG A 80 -25.37 -19.55 8.24
C ARG A 80 -25.49 -18.50 7.16
N LYS A 81 -26.70 -18.22 6.66
CA LYS A 81 -26.96 -17.28 5.55
C LYS A 81 -26.19 -15.96 5.72
N ASN A 82 -25.92 -15.58 6.95
CA ASN A 82 -25.12 -14.43 7.35
C ASN A 82 -23.66 -14.49 6.86
N ASP A 83 -22.99 -15.64 6.90
CA ASP A 83 -21.58 -15.78 6.52
C ASP A 83 -21.38 -15.59 5.01
N LEU A 84 -22.32 -16.11 4.21
CA LEU A 84 -22.31 -15.92 2.76
C LEU A 84 -22.57 -14.46 2.38
N VAL A 85 -23.59 -13.84 2.99
CA VAL A 85 -23.91 -12.42 2.77
C VAL A 85 -22.74 -11.54 3.21
N LEU A 86 -22.10 -11.88 4.33
CA LEU A 86 -20.93 -11.16 4.85
C LEU A 86 -19.73 -11.32 3.92
N GLY A 87 -19.48 -12.52 3.39
CA GLY A 87 -18.41 -12.76 2.42
C GLY A 87 -18.62 -12.00 1.11
N PHE A 88 -19.85 -11.98 0.57
CA PHE A 88 -20.20 -11.15 -0.59
C PHE A 88 -20.03 -9.65 -0.30
N ALA A 89 -20.43 -9.18 0.88
CA ALA A 89 -20.25 -7.79 1.28
C ALA A 89 -18.76 -7.42 1.37
N GLY A 90 -17.96 -8.25 2.04
CA GLY A 90 -16.50 -8.04 2.16
C GLY A 90 -15.79 -8.04 0.81
N LEU A 91 -16.11 -8.98 -0.07
CA LEU A 91 -15.57 -9.03 -1.44
C LEU A 91 -16.02 -7.82 -2.27
N GLY A 92 -17.29 -7.41 -2.17
CA GLY A 92 -17.82 -6.24 -2.86
C GLY A 92 -17.11 -4.95 -2.47
N ILE A 93 -16.89 -4.74 -1.16
CA ILE A 93 -16.13 -3.61 -0.63
C ILE A 93 -14.68 -3.66 -1.13
N ALA A 94 -14.03 -4.82 -1.01
CA ALA A 94 -12.63 -4.99 -1.42
C ALA A 94 -12.43 -4.70 -2.92
N LEU A 95 -13.25 -5.27 -3.79
CA LEU A 95 -13.13 -5.10 -5.24
C LEU A 95 -13.38 -3.65 -5.68
N ARG A 96 -14.32 -2.95 -5.04
CA ARG A 96 -14.54 -1.51 -5.30
C ARG A 96 -13.31 -0.69 -4.94
N ALA A 97 -12.71 -0.92 -3.77
CA ALA A 97 -11.49 -0.22 -3.35
C ALA A 97 -10.28 -0.57 -4.24
N LEU A 98 -10.14 -1.83 -4.65
CA LEU A 98 -9.09 -2.27 -5.59
C LEU A 98 -9.25 -1.67 -6.98
N THR A 99 -10.49 -1.46 -7.44
CA THR A 99 -10.77 -0.79 -8.72
C THR A 99 -10.31 0.68 -8.69
N LEU A 100 -10.44 1.37 -7.55
CA LEU A 100 -9.90 2.71 -7.38
C LEU A 100 -8.36 2.72 -7.47
N LEU A 101 -7.72 1.72 -6.86
CA LEU A 101 -6.26 1.54 -6.95
C LEU A 101 -5.80 1.27 -8.38
N GLU A 102 -6.48 0.37 -9.09
CA GLU A 102 -6.18 0.02 -10.49
C GLU A 102 -6.30 1.24 -11.40
N THR A 103 -7.42 1.98 -11.29
CA THR A 103 -7.72 3.10 -12.17
C THR A 103 -7.03 4.41 -11.77
N GLY A 104 -6.40 4.46 -10.58
CA GLY A 104 -5.79 5.66 -10.01
C GLY A 104 -6.81 6.77 -9.69
N ARG A 105 -8.11 6.44 -9.65
CA ARG A 105 -9.19 7.41 -9.40
C ARG A 105 -9.35 7.62 -7.90
N ARG A 106 -9.61 8.86 -7.51
CA ARG A 106 -9.84 9.24 -6.10
C ARG A 106 -11.30 9.12 -5.67
N ASP A 107 -12.26 9.20 -6.60
CA ASP A 107 -13.68 9.27 -6.27
C ASP A 107 -14.51 8.12 -6.89
N MET A 108 -15.41 7.57 -6.08
CA MET A 108 -16.49 6.68 -6.52
C MET A 108 -17.66 7.49 -7.08
N ARG A 109 -18.28 7.02 -8.18
CA ARG A 109 -19.47 7.68 -8.76
C ARG A 109 -20.73 7.42 -7.89
N GLU A 110 -21.63 8.39 -7.84
CA GLU A 110 -22.79 8.47 -6.92
C GLU A 110 -23.72 7.24 -6.79
N PRO A 111 -24.06 6.44 -7.83
CA PRO A 111 -24.93 5.27 -7.63
C PRO A 111 -24.25 4.16 -6.82
N SER A 112 -22.92 4.20 -6.65
CA SER A 112 -22.16 3.21 -5.87
C SER A 112 -22.08 3.50 -4.37
N ILE A 113 -22.48 4.70 -3.90
CA ILE A 113 -22.35 5.10 -2.49
C ILE A 113 -23.42 4.45 -1.62
N TRP A 114 -24.66 4.35 -2.09
CA TRP A 114 -25.76 3.73 -1.33
C TRP A 114 -25.55 2.22 -1.15
N GLU A 115 -25.27 1.50 -2.24
CA GLU A 115 -24.95 0.07 -2.18
C GLU A 115 -23.72 -0.21 -1.30
N LEU A 116 -22.70 0.65 -1.40
CA LEU A 116 -21.52 0.55 -0.55
C LEU A 116 -21.88 0.79 0.92
N THR A 117 -22.72 1.77 1.22
CA THR A 117 -23.16 2.07 2.59
C THR A 117 -23.89 0.88 3.21
N THR A 118 -24.78 0.22 2.46
CA THR A 118 -25.47 -0.98 2.93
C THR A 118 -24.51 -2.14 3.17
N GLN A 119 -23.62 -2.43 2.21
CA GLN A 119 -22.59 -3.48 2.37
C GLN A 119 -21.68 -3.19 3.56
N MET A 120 -21.29 -1.93 3.72
CA MET A 120 -20.44 -1.47 4.80
C MET A 120 -21.13 -1.57 6.16
N GLY A 121 -22.42 -1.23 6.24
CA GLY A 121 -23.21 -1.36 7.46
C GLY A 121 -23.30 -2.82 7.92
N MET A 122 -23.61 -3.75 6.99
CA MET A 122 -23.59 -5.18 7.29
C MET A 122 -22.20 -5.65 7.75
N TRP A 123 -21.15 -5.21 7.06
CA TRP A 123 -19.78 -5.59 7.34
C TRP A 123 -19.28 -5.09 8.70
N LEU A 124 -19.52 -3.83 9.04
CA LEU A 124 -19.10 -3.22 10.31
C LEU A 124 -19.89 -3.70 11.52
N ASN A 125 -21.14 -4.15 11.32
CA ASN A 125 -21.95 -4.75 12.38
C ASN A 125 -21.49 -6.16 12.77
N SER A 126 -20.69 -6.83 11.94
CA SER A 126 -20.10 -8.13 12.25
C SER A 126 -18.82 -8.01 13.10
N SER A 127 -18.57 -9.02 13.92
CA SER A 127 -17.35 -9.10 14.70
C SER A 127 -16.12 -9.19 13.79
N TRP A 128 -14.94 -8.85 14.33
CA TRP A 128 -13.69 -8.98 13.58
C TRP A 128 -13.43 -10.42 13.15
N ARG A 129 -13.78 -11.40 14.00
CA ARG A 129 -13.64 -12.83 13.71
C ARG A 129 -14.51 -13.26 12.53
N GLU A 130 -15.78 -12.89 12.52
CA GLU A 130 -16.70 -13.24 11.42
C GLU A 130 -16.23 -12.63 10.09
N ARG A 131 -15.76 -11.38 10.11
CA ARG A 131 -15.18 -10.72 8.93
C ARG A 131 -13.93 -11.44 8.42
N PHE A 132 -13.05 -11.87 9.33
CA PHE A 132 -11.87 -12.65 8.99
C PHE A 132 -12.26 -13.98 8.34
N ASP A 133 -13.09 -14.77 9.03
CA ASP A 133 -13.53 -16.09 8.56
C ASP A 133 -14.21 -15.99 7.18
N ALA A 134 -15.06 -14.98 6.96
CA ALA A 134 -15.78 -14.78 5.70
C ALA A 134 -14.90 -14.40 4.49
N THR A 135 -13.71 -13.84 4.72
CA THR A 135 -12.86 -13.31 3.62
C THR A 135 -11.48 -13.94 3.55
N TYR A 136 -11.06 -14.72 4.54
CA TYR A 136 -9.71 -15.28 4.59
C TYR A 136 -9.45 -16.22 3.41
N ALA A 137 -10.27 -17.26 3.22
CA ALA A 137 -10.08 -18.23 2.14
C ALA A 137 -10.31 -17.60 0.76
N ASN A 138 -11.43 -16.89 0.62
CA ASN A 138 -11.92 -16.38 -0.66
C ASN A 138 -11.15 -15.16 -1.18
N LEU A 139 -10.58 -14.30 -0.31
CA LEU A 139 -9.87 -13.09 -0.73
C LEU A 139 -8.38 -13.16 -0.39
N PHE A 140 -8.05 -13.28 0.91
CA PHE A 140 -6.66 -13.13 1.36
C PHE A 140 -5.78 -14.29 0.89
N LEU A 141 -6.16 -15.53 1.22
CA LEU A 141 -5.40 -16.72 0.86
C LEU A 141 -5.26 -16.86 -0.66
N THR A 142 -6.35 -16.68 -1.40
CA THR A 142 -6.33 -16.74 -2.87
C THR A 142 -5.42 -15.66 -3.47
N GLY A 143 -5.45 -14.43 -2.93
CA GLY A 143 -4.55 -13.36 -3.34
C GLY A 143 -3.08 -13.69 -3.05
N VAL A 144 -2.77 -14.17 -1.84
CA VAL A 144 -1.40 -14.55 -1.44
C VAL A 144 -0.85 -15.70 -2.29
N ILE A 145 -1.64 -16.75 -2.52
CA ILE A 145 -1.23 -17.87 -3.38
C ILE A 145 -0.93 -17.38 -4.80
N THR A 146 -1.77 -16.49 -5.34
CA THR A 146 -1.55 -15.93 -6.68
C THR A 146 -0.26 -15.12 -6.75
N LEU A 147 0.00 -14.26 -5.77
CA LEU A 147 1.27 -13.53 -5.66
C LEU A 147 2.46 -14.51 -5.55
N GLY A 148 2.33 -15.59 -4.79
CA GLY A 148 3.33 -16.65 -4.69
C GLY A 148 3.64 -17.31 -6.05
N PHE A 149 2.61 -17.65 -6.82
CA PHE A 149 2.79 -18.17 -8.18
C PHE A 149 3.49 -17.17 -9.10
N MET A 150 3.12 -15.88 -9.03
CA MET A 150 3.77 -14.82 -9.80
C MET A 150 5.23 -14.62 -9.38
N HIS A 151 5.57 -14.82 -8.09
CA HIS A 151 6.96 -14.79 -7.65
C HIS A 151 7.79 -15.92 -8.25
N ILE A 152 7.21 -17.12 -8.37
CA ILE A 152 7.92 -18.30 -8.87
C ILE A 152 8.03 -18.29 -10.40
N ARG A 153 6.97 -17.87 -11.09
CA ARG A 153 6.83 -17.99 -12.56
C ARG A 153 6.97 -16.68 -13.32
N GLY A 154 6.90 -15.54 -12.63
CA GLY A 154 7.04 -14.23 -13.24
C GLY A 154 8.46 -13.95 -13.71
N ASP A 155 8.59 -13.03 -14.68
CA ASP A 155 9.88 -12.49 -15.10
C ASP A 155 10.55 -11.66 -13.98
N GLU A 156 11.74 -11.13 -14.23
CA GLU A 156 12.49 -10.35 -13.22
C GLU A 156 11.75 -9.07 -12.78
N GLU A 157 11.00 -8.44 -13.69
CA GLU A 157 10.22 -7.24 -13.40
C GLU A 157 9.03 -7.56 -12.49
N VAL A 158 8.21 -8.55 -12.85
CA VAL A 158 7.07 -9.02 -12.05
C VAL A 158 7.52 -9.46 -10.66
N ARG A 159 8.62 -10.21 -10.56
CA ARG A 159 9.15 -10.66 -9.26
C ARG A 159 9.58 -9.50 -8.37
N GLY A 160 10.10 -8.41 -8.95
CA GLY A 160 10.42 -7.17 -8.23
C GLY A 160 9.19 -6.50 -7.60
N TYR A 161 8.02 -6.61 -8.24
CA TYR A 161 6.77 -6.05 -7.72
C TYR A 161 6.11 -6.91 -6.66
N VAL A 162 6.24 -8.25 -6.72
CA VAL A 162 5.47 -9.17 -5.87
C VAL A 162 5.69 -8.95 -4.38
N GLN A 163 6.94 -8.81 -3.92
CA GLN A 163 7.21 -8.66 -2.48
C GLN A 163 6.54 -7.40 -1.92
N ARG A 164 6.66 -6.27 -2.64
CA ARG A 164 6.04 -5.02 -2.22
C ARG A 164 4.52 -5.07 -2.37
N ALA A 165 4.00 -5.73 -3.40
CA ALA A 165 2.56 -5.96 -3.58
C ALA A 165 1.97 -6.81 -2.44
N TYR A 166 2.70 -7.81 -1.92
CA TYR A 166 2.27 -8.61 -0.77
C TYR A 166 2.16 -7.79 0.53
N GLU A 167 3.14 -6.93 0.82
CA GLU A 167 3.11 -6.03 1.97
C GLU A 167 1.89 -5.08 1.90
N LEU A 168 1.70 -4.46 0.73
CA LEU A 168 0.59 -3.56 0.47
C LEU A 168 -0.75 -4.29 0.54
N PHE A 169 -0.84 -5.51 0.01
CA PHE A 169 -2.04 -6.33 0.08
C PHE A 169 -2.40 -6.71 1.51
N THR A 170 -1.42 -7.04 2.33
CA THR A 170 -1.65 -7.36 3.75
C THR A 170 -2.16 -6.13 4.50
N GLY A 171 -1.57 -4.95 4.26
CA GLY A 171 -2.04 -3.70 4.85
C GLY A 171 -3.45 -3.32 4.37
N PHE A 172 -3.75 -3.53 3.09
CA PHE A 172 -5.09 -3.37 2.53
C PHE A 172 -6.10 -4.28 3.22
N TYR A 173 -5.78 -5.58 3.37
CA TYR A 173 -6.66 -6.56 3.97
C TYR A 173 -6.95 -6.26 5.45
N MET A 174 -5.94 -5.85 6.22
CA MET A 174 -6.16 -5.45 7.61
C MET A 174 -7.07 -4.22 7.72
N ARG A 175 -6.95 -3.26 6.80
CA ARG A 175 -7.85 -2.10 6.76
C ARG A 175 -9.26 -2.48 6.33
N LEU A 176 -9.44 -3.43 5.41
CA LEU A 176 -10.76 -3.99 5.10
C LEU A 176 -11.43 -4.58 6.36
N LEU A 177 -10.66 -5.31 7.17
CA LEU A 177 -11.17 -5.92 8.41
C LEU A 177 -11.47 -4.90 9.50
N MET A 178 -10.66 -3.85 9.66
CA MET A 178 -10.74 -2.94 10.83
C MET A 178 -11.37 -1.59 10.51
N THR A 179 -10.97 -0.96 9.42
CA THR A 179 -11.33 0.43 9.04
C THR A 179 -11.64 0.54 7.55
N PRO A 180 -12.63 -0.20 7.03
CA PRO A 180 -12.88 -0.35 5.60
C PRO A 180 -13.21 0.98 4.89
N TRP A 181 -13.83 1.94 5.58
CA TRP A 181 -14.04 3.30 5.05
C TRP A 181 -12.73 4.00 4.67
N ALA A 182 -11.65 3.74 5.41
CA ALA A 182 -10.37 4.34 5.15
C ALA A 182 -9.83 3.94 3.77
N LEU A 183 -10.21 2.76 3.24
CA LEU A 183 -9.84 2.31 1.89
C LEU A 183 -10.37 3.22 0.78
N PHE A 184 -11.44 3.98 1.03
CA PHE A 184 -12.04 4.86 0.03
C PHE A 184 -11.62 6.32 0.19
N ILE A 185 -11.11 6.70 1.36
CA ILE A 185 -10.52 8.01 1.62
C ILE A 185 -9.06 8.04 1.16
N ASN A 186 -8.32 6.99 1.52
CA ASN A 186 -6.93 6.80 1.11
C ASN A 186 -6.71 5.31 0.88
N PRO A 187 -6.81 4.81 -0.37
CA PRO A 187 -6.70 3.39 -0.65
C PRO A 187 -5.28 2.84 -0.46
N VAL A 188 -4.27 3.72 -0.41
CA VAL A 188 -2.88 3.36 -0.12
C VAL A 188 -2.76 3.03 1.38
N PRO A 189 -2.38 1.80 1.77
CA PRO A 189 -2.10 1.48 3.18
C PRO A 189 -0.98 2.37 3.72
N PRO A 190 -1.06 2.86 4.97
CA PRO A 190 0.06 3.57 5.58
C PRO A 190 1.29 2.66 5.56
N MET A 191 2.39 3.18 5.02
CA MET A 191 3.61 2.39 4.86
C MET A 191 4.10 1.94 6.23
N VAL A 192 4.18 0.62 6.43
CA VAL A 192 5.18 0.09 7.34
C VAL A 192 6.50 0.32 6.62
N THR A 193 7.27 1.31 7.08
CA THR A 193 8.62 1.58 6.57
C THR A 193 9.52 0.41 6.96
N PHE A 194 9.49 -0.66 6.17
CA PHE A 194 10.62 -1.57 6.13
C PHE A 194 11.78 -0.78 5.55
N VAL A 195 12.68 -0.36 6.42
CA VAL A 195 14.00 0.10 6.04
C VAL A 195 14.66 -1.07 5.32
N TRP A 196 14.51 -1.10 4.00
CA TRP A 196 15.36 -1.91 3.15
C TRP A 196 16.78 -1.43 3.41
N ARG A 197 17.49 -2.08 4.34
CA ARG A 197 18.94 -2.10 4.32
C ARG A 197 19.26 -2.63 2.95
N ARG A 198 19.64 -1.70 2.06
CA ARG A 198 20.15 -1.97 0.73
C ARG A 198 21.22 -3.03 0.91
N VAL A 199 20.87 -4.29 0.68
CA VAL A 199 21.85 -5.37 0.58
C VAL A 199 22.62 -5.00 -0.66
N ARG A 200 23.69 -4.22 -0.48
CA ARG A 200 24.74 -4.09 -1.46
C ARG A 200 25.16 -5.54 -1.71
N ARG A 201 24.70 -6.10 -2.82
CA ARG A 201 25.33 -7.26 -3.44
C ARG A 201 26.79 -6.87 -3.59
N SER A 202 27.61 -7.30 -2.64
CA SER A 202 29.04 -7.35 -2.82
C SER A 202 29.24 -8.32 -3.98
N ARG A 203 29.42 -7.76 -5.18
CA ARG A 203 30.33 -8.38 -6.14
C ARG A 203 31.70 -8.42 -5.47
N ARG A 204 31.91 -9.38 -4.58
CA ARG A 204 33.26 -9.87 -4.30
C ARG A 204 33.44 -11.05 -5.23
N ARG A 205 34.23 -10.77 -6.26
CA ARG A 205 35.05 -11.77 -6.94
C ARG A 205 35.66 -12.69 -5.88
N ALA A 206 35.46 -13.99 -6.04
CA ALA A 206 36.40 -15.02 -5.69
C ALA A 206 36.34 -16.02 -6.85
#